data_AF-I6XGF1-F1
#
_entry.id   AF-I6XGF1-F1
#
_cell.length_a   1.000
_cell.length_b   1.000
_cell.length_c   1.000
_cell.angle_alpha   90.00
_cell.angle_beta   90.00
_cell.angle_gamma   90.00
#
_symmetry.space_group_name_H-M   'P 1'
#
loop_
_entity.id
_entity.type
_entity.pdbx_description
1 polymer ?
#
loop_
_entity_poly.entity_id
_entity_poly.type
_entity_poly.pdbx_seq_one_letter_code
_entity_poly.pdbx_strand_id
1 'polypeptide(L)'
;EDKVVPGLYACGEAACTSVHGANRLGANSLLELVVFGRSCALDIAKYNKPGDKIPQISDNAGEESITNIDKLRFKNGTIPTADLR
;
A
#
# COMPACT_ATOMS: atom_id res chain seq x y z
N GLU A 1 2.90 -16.91 -2.46
CA GLU A 1 1.64 -17.08 -1.70
C GLU A 1 1.29 -15.77 -1.04
N ASP A 2 0.00 -15.50 -0.88
CA ASP A 2 -0.47 -14.28 -0.24
C ASP A 2 -0.23 -14.33 1.27
N LYS A 3 0.20 -13.21 1.86
CA LYS A 3 0.52 -13.12 3.27
C LYS A 3 -0.09 -11.87 3.90
N VAL A 4 -0.75 -12.06 5.03
CA VAL A 4 -1.21 -10.96 5.88
C VAL A 4 0.00 -10.29 6.54
N VAL A 5 0.11 -8.97 6.40
CA VAL A 5 1.11 -8.15 7.10
C VAL A 5 0.40 -7.43 8.25
N PRO A 6 0.60 -7.85 9.52
CA PRO A 6 -0.06 -7.22 10.66
C PRO A 6 0.29 -5.73 10.76
N GLY A 7 -0.71 -4.90 11.00
CA GLY A 7 -0.53 -3.44 11.12
C GLY A 7 -0.44 -2.69 9.77
N LEU A 8 -0.42 -3.39 8.64
CA LEU A 8 -0.55 -2.78 7.32
C LEU A 8 -2.04 -2.68 6.95
N TYR A 9 -2.54 -1.45 6.87
CA TYR A 9 -3.91 -1.15 6.45
C TYR A 9 -3.92 -0.51 5.07
N ALA A 10 -4.96 -0.79 4.29
CA ALA A 10 -5.26 -0.11 3.05
C ALA A 10 -6.78 0.18 2.99
N CYS A 11 -7.17 1.31 2.39
CA CYS A 11 -8.56 1.64 2.13
C CYS A 11 -8.68 2.41 0.80
N GLY A 12 -9.91 2.52 0.27
CA GLY A 12 -10.16 3.16 -1.03
C GLY A 12 -9.61 2.33 -2.20
N GLU A 13 -9.22 2.99 -3.28
CA GLU A 13 -8.81 2.36 -4.54
C GLU A 13 -7.58 1.45 -4.41
N ALA A 14 -6.71 1.70 -3.43
CA ALA A 14 -5.54 0.86 -3.16
C ALA A 14 -5.90 -0.48 -2.48
N ALA A 15 -7.12 -0.62 -1.95
CA ALA A 15 -7.56 -1.80 -1.22
C ALA A 15 -8.51 -2.65 -2.04
N CYS A 16 -8.37 -3.98 -1.92
CA CYS A 16 -9.41 -4.92 -2.34
C CYS A 16 -10.32 -5.25 -1.16
N THR A 17 -11.29 -4.38 -0.86
CA THR A 17 -12.27 -4.59 0.22
C THR A 17 -13.31 -5.67 -0.13
N SER A 18 -13.26 -6.21 -1.35
CA SER A 18 -14.16 -7.24 -1.91
C SER A 18 -15.64 -6.88 -1.99
N VAL A 19 -16.06 -5.68 -1.58
CA VAL A 19 -17.48 -5.25 -1.64
C VAL A 19 -17.98 -5.00 -3.07
N HIS A 20 -17.07 -4.81 -4.02
CA HIS A 20 -17.39 -4.60 -5.44
C HIS A 20 -17.36 -5.89 -6.26
N GLY A 21 -16.83 -7.00 -5.71
CA GLY A 21 -16.57 -8.21 -6.47
C GLY A 21 -15.80 -7.93 -7.76
N ALA A 22 -16.26 -8.49 -8.88
CA ALA A 22 -15.64 -8.27 -10.20
C ALA A 22 -16.05 -6.94 -10.85
N ASN A 23 -17.14 -6.29 -10.40
CA ASN A 23 -17.71 -5.11 -11.06
C ASN A 23 -18.11 -4.05 -10.04
N ARG A 24 -17.35 -2.96 -10.04
CA ARG A 24 -17.59 -1.81 -9.19
C ARG A 24 -18.76 -0.96 -9.71
N LEU A 25 -19.80 -0.80 -8.89
CA LEU A 25 -20.91 0.11 -9.17
C LEU A 25 -20.41 1.57 -9.17
N GLY A 26 -20.83 2.35 -10.17
CA GLY A 26 -20.45 3.75 -10.32
C GLY A 26 -20.80 4.61 -9.10
N ALA A 27 -20.06 5.72 -8.92
CA ALA A 27 -20.23 6.71 -7.86
C ALA A 27 -19.98 6.25 -6.40
N ASN A 28 -19.65 4.97 -6.15
CA ASN A 28 -19.40 4.49 -4.78
C ASN A 28 -17.98 4.77 -4.25
N SER A 29 -17.11 5.51 -4.97
CA SER A 29 -15.65 5.52 -4.67
C SER A 29 -15.37 6.35 -3.45
N LEU A 30 -16.05 7.49 -3.39
CA LEU A 30 -15.93 8.41 -2.29
C LEU A 30 -16.52 7.82 -1.02
N LEU A 31 -17.65 7.12 -1.14
CA LEU A 31 -18.28 6.42 -0.02
C LEU A 31 -17.36 5.32 0.52
N GLU A 32 -16.74 4.54 -0.35
CA GLU A 32 -15.78 3.50 0.03
C GLU A 32 -14.60 4.09 0.82
N LEU A 33 -13.99 5.16 0.28
CA LEU A 33 -12.87 5.84 0.93
C LEU A 33 -13.25 6.31 2.34
N VAL A 34 -14.40 6.99 2.50
CA VAL A 34 -14.83 7.54 3.80
C VAL A 34 -15.19 6.44 4.80
N VAL A 35 -15.94 5.42 4.37
CA VAL A 35 -16.40 4.34 5.25
C VAL A 35 -15.24 3.47 5.70
N PHE A 36 -14.44 2.95 4.77
CA PHE A 36 -13.33 2.08 5.12
C PHE A 36 -12.17 2.85 5.75
N GLY A 37 -11.93 4.10 5.36
CA GLY A 37 -10.96 4.97 6.04
C GLY A 37 -11.30 5.15 7.52
N ARG A 38 -12.58 5.42 7.83
CA ARG A 38 -13.05 5.48 9.23
C ARG A 38 -12.94 4.13 9.94
N SER A 39 -13.26 3.02 9.27
CA SER A 39 -13.12 1.68 9.83
C SER A 39 -11.67 1.36 10.19
N CYS A 40 -10.71 1.63 9.30
CA CYS A 40 -9.29 1.45 9.57
C CYS A 40 -8.85 2.32 10.76
N ALA A 41 -9.26 3.59 10.80
CA ALA A 41 -8.90 4.50 11.89
C ALA A 41 -9.42 4.00 13.26
N LEU A 42 -10.66 3.53 13.32
CA LEU A 42 -11.24 2.97 14.55
C LEU A 42 -10.51 1.70 14.99
N ASP A 43 -10.07 0.86 14.05
CA ASP A 43 -9.35 -0.37 14.38
C ASP A 43 -7.93 -0.08 14.86
N ILE A 44 -7.20 0.80 14.17
CA ILE A 44 -5.88 1.31 14.60
C ILE A 44 -5.98 1.87 16.02
N ALA A 45 -7.01 2.67 16.33
CA ALA A 45 -7.19 3.27 17.65
C ALA A 45 -7.44 2.26 18.80
N LYS A 46 -7.82 1.01 18.51
CA LYS A 46 -7.95 -0.05 19.54
C LYS A 46 -6.58 -0.54 20.00
N TYR A 47 -5.60 -0.56 19.11
CA TYR A 47 -4.29 -1.16 19.34
C TYR A 47 -3.16 -0.15 19.44
N ASN A 48 -3.40 1.09 19.03
CA ASN A 48 -2.41 2.16 18.98
C ASN A 48 -2.94 3.44 19.61
N LYS A 49 -2.07 4.16 20.30
CA LYS A 49 -2.31 5.49 20.87
C LYS A 49 -1.22 6.47 20.44
N PRO A 50 -1.52 7.78 20.39
CA PRO A 50 -0.51 8.80 20.16
C PRO A 50 0.66 8.66 21.13
N GLY A 51 1.89 8.67 20.60
CA GLY A 51 3.11 8.53 21.40
C GLY A 51 3.58 7.09 21.63
N ASP A 52 2.89 6.08 21.06
CA ASP A 52 3.42 4.72 21.05
C ASP A 52 4.79 4.64 20.37
N LYS A 53 5.67 3.83 20.94
CA LYS A 53 6.99 3.58 20.37
C LYS A 53 6.85 2.74 19.11
N ILE A 54 7.48 3.20 18.03
CA ILE A 54 7.58 2.46 16.79
C ILE A 54 8.59 1.31 17.00
N PRO A 55 8.34 0.11 16.47
CA PRO A 55 9.32 -0.97 16.49
C PRO A 55 10.64 -0.51 15.88
N GLN A 56 11.76 -0.97 16.45
CA GLN A 56 13.06 -0.74 15.82
C GLN A 56 13.11 -1.49 14.49
N ILE A 57 13.44 -0.75 13.43
CA ILE A 57 13.74 -1.28 12.11
C ILE A 57 15.26 -1.28 11.93
N SER A 58 15.77 -2.06 10.98
CA SER A 58 17.21 -2.04 10.67
C SER A 58 17.62 -0.67 10.12
N ASP A 59 18.86 -0.26 10.38
CA ASP A 59 19.39 1.04 9.91
C ASP A 59 19.39 1.15 8.38
N ASN A 60 19.44 0.02 7.68
CA ASN A 60 19.43 -0.10 6.23
C ASN A 60 18.03 -0.42 5.64
N ALA A 61 16.96 -0.27 6.42
CA ALA A 61 15.61 -0.57 5.95
C ALA A 61 15.26 0.24 4.69
N GLY A 62 15.00 -0.46 3.59
CA GLY A 62 14.64 0.14 2.30
C GLY A 62 15.81 0.39 1.33
N GLU A 63 17.08 0.25 1.77
CA GLU A 63 18.25 0.42 0.89
C GLU A 63 18.26 -0.59 -0.28
N GLU A 64 17.79 -1.82 -0.05
CA GLU A 64 17.65 -2.84 -1.09
C GLU A 64 16.67 -2.39 -2.19
N SER A 65 15.52 -1.83 -1.79
CA SER A 65 14.51 -1.31 -2.73
C SER A 65 15.07 -0.16 -3.57
N ILE A 66 15.84 0.75 -2.96
CA ILE A 66 16.51 1.85 -3.66
C ILE A 66 17.53 1.29 -4.65
N THR A 67 18.38 0.37 -4.21
CA THR A 67 19.38 -0.29 -5.06
C THR A 67 18.74 -0.98 -6.26
N ASN A 68 17.60 -1.64 -6.08
CA ASN A 68 16.87 -2.30 -7.16
C ASN A 68 16.32 -1.30 -8.18
N ILE A 69 15.76 -0.18 -7.72
CA ILE A 69 15.27 0.89 -8.61
C ILE A 69 16.43 1.52 -9.39
N ASP A 70 17.52 1.86 -8.73
CA ASP A 70 18.68 2.49 -9.37
C ASP A 70 19.32 1.57 -10.42
N LYS A 71 19.43 0.27 -10.12
CA LYS A 71 19.89 -0.74 -11.07
C LYS A 71 19.08 -0.72 -12.37
N LEU A 72 17.75 -0.53 -12.29
CA LEU A 72 16.88 -0.47 -13.46
C LEU A 72 16.96 0.90 -14.15
N ARG A 73 16.93 1.98 -13.37
CA ARG A 73 16.93 3.37 -13.84
C ARG A 73 18.18 3.73 -14.64
N PHE A 74 19.34 3.24 -14.22
CA PHE A 74 20.63 3.51 -14.87
C PHE A 74 21.09 2.40 -15.82
N LYS A 75 20.22 1.41 -16.10
CA LYS A 75 20.54 0.35 -17.04
C LYS A 75 20.49 0.89 -18.47
N ASN A 76 21.59 0.73 -19.20
CA ASN A 76 21.63 1.01 -20.64
C ASN A 76 21.09 -0.19 -21.43
N GLY A 77 19.77 -0.40 -21.34
CA GLY A 77 19.05 -1.38 -22.15
C GLY A 77 18.73 -0.89 -23.55
N THR A 78 18.30 -1.79 -24.43
CA THR A 78 17.97 -1.48 -25.84
C THR A 78 16.49 -1.19 -26.07
N ILE A 79 15.61 -1.44 -25.09
CA ILE A 79 14.16 -1.26 -25.21
C ILE A 79 13.75 0.00 -24.44
N PRO A 80 13.15 1.02 -25.09
CA PRO A 80 12.59 2.18 -24.42
C PRO A 80 11.48 1.79 -23.44
N THR A 81 11.38 2.50 -22.31
CA THR A 81 10.31 2.27 -21.32
C THR A 81 8.90 2.43 -21.90
N ALA A 82 8.74 3.31 -22.90
CA ALA A 82 7.46 3.51 -23.58
C ALA A 82 6.98 2.28 -24.36
N ASP A 83 7.91 1.45 -24.84
CA ASP A 83 7.58 0.22 -25.57
C ASP A 83 7.29 -0.96 -24.62
N LEU A 84 7.67 -0.85 -23.34
CA LEU A 84 7.41 -1.86 -22.30
C LEU A 84 6.10 -1.65 -21.53
N ARG A 85 5.60 -0.42 -21.47
CA ARG A 85 4.41 -0.02 -20.71
C ARG A 85 3.12 -0.34 -21.46
#